data_AF-A0A1G7LUC4-F1
#
_entry.id   AF-A0A1G7LUC4-F1
#
_cell.length_a   1.000
_cell.length_b   1.000
_cell.length_c   1.000
_cell.angle_alpha   90.00
_cell.angle_beta   90.00
_cell.angle_gamma   90.00
#
_symmetry.space_group_name_H-M   'P 1'
#
loop_
_entity.id
_entity.type
_entity.pdbx_description
1 polymer ?
#
loop_
_entity_poly.entity_id
_entity_poly.type
_entity_poly.pdbx_seq_one_letter_code
_entity_poly.pdbx_strand_id
1 'polypeptide(L)'
;MNGSMPRESQILNRHLLALLALLVLALHSAQVKSQTYFGHVVESTLCKENETIMFACNIKKKKVAVCASPRADNPFGVLQYRFGSSSQSLDLAFPSNDVPAQAIASGGSRGNMGRGSMQFLRMKNADVTYTVYHDAFSSSYGREDGTEGGGILIERAGKLLANKQCEADQVIYSGMLQDERFFGPAIPIDKTPVATFESFGY
;
A
#
# COMPACT_ATOMS: atom_id res chain seq x y z
N MET A 1 -45.57 51.45 -19.01
CA MET A 1 -44.53 51.78 -18.02
C MET A 1 -43.40 50.76 -18.18
N ASN A 2 -42.43 51.04 -19.05
CA ASN A 2 -41.27 50.18 -19.29
C ASN A 2 -40.04 50.82 -18.64
N GLY A 3 -39.69 50.39 -17.44
CA GLY A 3 -38.44 50.75 -16.80
C GLY A 3 -37.31 49.87 -17.33
N SER A 4 -36.59 50.36 -18.34
CA SER A 4 -35.33 49.75 -18.76
C SER A 4 -34.30 49.91 -17.65
N MET A 5 -33.84 48.79 -17.10
CA MET A 5 -32.76 48.72 -16.11
C MET A 5 -31.47 49.41 -16.65
N PRO A 6 -30.79 50.24 -15.84
CA PRO A 6 -29.60 50.97 -16.28
C PRO A 6 -28.44 50.02 -16.59
N ARG A 7 -27.73 50.29 -17.70
CA ARG A 7 -26.67 49.45 -18.29
C ARG A 7 -25.54 49.10 -17.31
N GLU A 8 -25.24 49.99 -16.36
CA GLU A 8 -24.26 49.76 -15.28
C GLU A 8 -24.66 48.65 -14.31
N SER A 9 -25.96 48.55 -13.98
CA SER A 9 -26.46 47.51 -13.06
C SER A 9 -26.35 46.10 -13.66
N GLN A 10 -26.49 45.97 -14.98
CA GLN A 10 -26.34 44.70 -15.68
C GLN A 10 -24.88 44.27 -15.82
N ILE A 11 -23.95 45.23 -15.95
CA ILE A 11 -22.51 44.96 -16.02
C ILE A 11 -22.00 44.48 -14.65
N LEU A 12 -22.38 45.16 -13.56
CA LEU A 12 -21.98 44.79 -12.21
C LEU A 12 -22.49 43.38 -11.83
N ASN A 13 -23.73 43.03 -12.21
CA ASN A 13 -24.33 41.73 -11.91
C ASN A 13 -23.65 40.59 -12.71
N ARG A 14 -23.24 40.84 -13.96
CA ARG A 14 -22.48 39.87 -14.77
C ARG A 14 -21.07 39.64 -14.22
N HIS A 15 -20.40 40.68 -13.74
CA HIS A 15 -19.10 40.55 -13.09
C HIS A 15 -19.22 39.81 -11.75
N LEU A 16 -20.27 40.07 -10.96
CA LEU A 16 -20.51 39.38 -9.69
C LEU A 16 -20.81 37.88 -9.90
N LEU A 17 -21.64 37.54 -10.89
CA LEU A 17 -21.94 36.15 -11.26
C LEU A 17 -20.70 35.41 -11.82
N ALA A 18 -19.88 36.09 -12.62
CA ALA A 18 -18.63 35.52 -13.15
C ALA A 18 -17.59 35.29 -12.04
N LEU A 19 -17.48 36.22 -11.08
CA LEU A 19 -16.61 36.09 -9.90
C LEU A 19 -17.08 34.95 -8.98
N LEU A 20 -18.38 34.80 -8.76
CA LEU A 20 -18.95 33.69 -8.01
C LEU A 20 -18.71 32.34 -8.70
N ALA A 21 -18.87 32.27 -10.03
CA ALA A 21 -18.58 31.05 -10.80
C ALA A 21 -17.08 30.67 -10.76
N LEU A 22 -16.17 31.66 -10.84
CA LEU A 22 -14.72 31.46 -10.69
C LEU A 22 -14.34 31.01 -9.27
N LEU A 23 -15.00 31.53 -8.23
CA LEU A 23 -14.82 31.06 -6.85
C LEU A 23 -15.25 29.61 -6.68
N VAL A 24 -16.39 29.23 -7.26
CA VAL A 24 -16.90 27.85 -7.21
C VAL A 24 -15.98 26.89 -7.98
N LEU A 25 -15.42 27.30 -9.12
CA LEU A 25 -14.43 26.50 -9.87
C LEU A 25 -13.11 26.31 -9.12
N ALA A 26 -12.64 27.31 -8.35
CA ALA A 26 -11.44 27.20 -7.53
C ALA A 26 -11.62 26.26 -6.31
N LEU A 27 -12.84 26.18 -5.75
CA LEU A 27 -13.20 25.25 -4.67
C LEU A 27 -13.32 23.79 -5.13
N HIS A 28 -13.39 23.52 -6.43
CA HIS A 28 -13.39 22.16 -7.00
C HIS A 28 -12.02 21.75 -7.55
N SER A 29 -10.94 22.41 -7.12
CA SER A 29 -9.61 21.82 -7.26
C SER A 29 -9.64 20.47 -6.56
N ALA A 30 -9.77 19.40 -7.36
CA ALA A 30 -9.68 18.03 -6.88
C ALA A 30 -8.36 17.95 -6.14
N GLN A 31 -8.42 17.95 -4.81
CA GLN A 31 -7.26 17.68 -4.00
C GLN A 31 -6.85 16.26 -4.39
N VAL A 32 -5.84 16.15 -5.25
CA VAL A 32 -5.09 14.91 -5.42
C VAL A 32 -4.38 14.75 -4.09
N LYS A 33 -5.00 13.98 -3.20
CA LYS A 33 -4.56 13.92 -1.82
C LYS A 33 -3.36 12.98 -1.68
N SER A 34 -2.23 13.64 -1.47
CA SER A 34 -0.99 13.20 -0.86
C SER A 34 -1.05 12.12 0.22
N GLN A 35 -0.62 10.87 0.01
CA GLN A 35 -0.19 10.04 1.16
C GLN A 35 1.26 10.39 1.51
N THR A 36 1.65 10.30 2.78
CA THR A 36 3.05 10.57 3.17
C THR A 36 3.70 9.29 3.71
N TYR A 37 4.79 8.87 3.08
CA TYR A 37 5.60 7.72 3.50
C TYR A 37 7.01 8.21 3.84
N PHE A 38 7.41 8.13 5.11
CA PHE A 38 8.68 8.68 5.62
C PHE A 38 8.96 10.12 5.15
N GLY A 39 7.93 10.98 5.11
CA GLY A 39 8.07 12.37 4.66
C GLY A 39 7.97 12.58 3.14
N HIS A 40 7.86 11.50 2.35
CA HIS A 40 7.66 11.58 0.91
C HIS A 40 6.19 11.47 0.53
N VAL A 41 5.74 12.39 -0.32
CA VAL A 41 4.44 12.33 -0.98
C VAL A 41 4.42 11.09 -1.88
N VAL A 42 3.53 10.15 -1.56
CA VAL A 42 3.28 8.93 -2.31
C VAL A 42 1.92 9.06 -2.97
N GLU A 43 1.94 9.17 -4.28
CA GLU A 43 0.72 9.13 -5.07
C GLU A 43 0.48 7.70 -5.58
N SER A 44 -0.80 7.32 -5.68
CA SER A 44 -1.27 6.12 -6.40
C SER A 44 -1.09 4.73 -5.75
N THR A 45 -0.90 4.62 -4.43
CA THR A 45 -1.07 3.31 -3.76
C THR A 45 -2.56 2.95 -3.61
N LEU A 46 -2.84 1.73 -3.14
CA LEU A 46 -4.21 1.31 -2.76
C LEU A 46 -4.53 1.60 -1.28
N CYS A 47 -3.63 2.23 -0.52
CA CYS A 47 -3.93 2.66 0.84
C CYS A 47 -4.80 3.91 0.86
N LYS A 48 -5.55 4.10 1.94
CA LYS A 48 -6.39 5.28 2.18
C LYS A 48 -5.57 6.37 2.89
N GLU A 49 -6.09 7.59 2.91
CA GLU A 49 -5.42 8.78 3.47
C GLU A 49 -4.91 8.60 4.90
N ASN A 50 -5.65 7.88 5.76
CA ASN A 50 -5.32 7.68 7.18
C ASN A 50 -4.68 6.32 7.46
N GLU A 51 -4.20 5.64 6.42
CA GLU A 51 -3.53 4.35 6.56
C GLU A 51 -2.02 4.51 6.36
N THR A 52 -1.26 3.77 7.15
CA THR A 52 0.18 3.61 6.95
C THR A 52 0.43 2.56 5.88
N ILE A 53 1.25 2.87 4.88
CA ILE A 53 1.66 1.90 3.86
C ILE A 53 2.65 0.92 4.51
N MET A 54 2.23 -0.34 4.66
CA MET A 54 3.11 -1.40 5.13
C MET A 54 3.90 -2.01 3.97
N PHE A 55 3.21 -2.22 2.86
CA PHE A 55 3.79 -2.67 1.60
C PHE A 55 3.01 -2.07 0.44
N ALA A 56 3.64 -1.63 -0.64
CA ALA A 56 2.94 -1.33 -1.90
C ALA A 56 3.86 -1.44 -3.12
N CYS A 57 3.35 -1.98 -4.23
CA CYS A 57 4.01 -1.95 -5.52
C CYS A 57 3.03 -2.16 -6.69
N ASN A 58 3.53 -1.95 -7.92
CA ASN A 58 2.81 -2.28 -9.13
C ASN A 58 3.16 -3.71 -9.59
N ILE A 59 2.17 -4.42 -10.13
CA ILE A 59 2.30 -5.74 -10.77
C ILE A 59 1.55 -5.66 -12.10
N LYS A 60 2.26 -5.41 -13.20
CA LYS A 60 1.69 -5.14 -14.52
C LYS A 60 0.65 -4.01 -14.45
N LYS A 61 -0.58 -4.31 -14.88
CA LYS A 61 -1.72 -3.37 -14.89
C LYS A 61 -2.48 -3.32 -13.55
N LYS A 62 -1.93 -3.96 -12.52
CA LYS A 62 -2.53 -4.05 -11.19
C LYS A 62 -1.56 -3.48 -10.16
N LYS A 63 -2.09 -3.18 -8.99
CA LYS A 63 -1.39 -2.70 -7.82
C LYS A 63 -1.71 -3.63 -6.67
N VAL A 64 -0.77 -3.76 -5.75
CA VAL A 64 -0.97 -4.39 -4.46
C VAL A 64 -0.58 -3.42 -3.36
N ALA A 65 -1.33 -3.43 -2.26
CA ALA A 65 -0.90 -2.75 -1.05
C ALA A 65 -1.35 -3.53 0.20
N VAL A 66 -0.53 -3.45 1.24
CA VAL A 66 -0.93 -3.73 2.61
C VAL A 66 -0.87 -2.43 3.39
N CYS A 67 -1.97 -2.12 4.05
CA CYS A 67 -2.21 -0.83 4.68
C CYS A 67 -2.60 -1.05 6.14
N ALA A 68 -2.02 -0.28 7.06
CA ALA A 68 -2.32 -0.36 8.47
C ALA A 68 -3.16 0.82 8.94
N SER A 69 -4.15 0.56 9.79
CA SER A 69 -4.85 1.58 10.56
C SER A 69 -4.56 1.42 12.05
N PRO A 70 -4.44 2.52 12.80
CA PRO A 70 -4.22 2.47 14.24
C PRO A 70 -5.46 1.94 14.98
N ARG A 71 -5.21 1.28 16.11
CA ARG A 71 -6.18 1.06 17.21
C ARG A 71 -5.59 1.69 18.49
N ALA A 72 -6.42 1.81 19.53
CA ALA A 72 -6.11 2.59 20.74
C ALA A 72 -4.68 2.38 21.31
N ASP A 73 -4.16 1.15 21.25
CA ASP A 73 -2.88 0.73 21.81
C ASP A 73 -1.86 0.25 20.77
N ASN A 74 -2.22 0.22 19.48
CA ASN A 74 -1.37 -0.33 18.42
C ASN A 74 -1.45 0.52 17.15
N PRO A 75 -0.36 1.18 16.72
CA PRO A 75 -0.33 1.97 15.49
C PRO A 75 -0.60 1.13 14.23
N PHE A 76 -0.47 -0.20 14.34
CA PHE A 76 -0.72 -1.19 13.29
C PHE A 76 -1.90 -2.11 13.62
N GLY A 77 -2.86 -1.64 14.42
CA GLY A 77 -3.89 -2.46 15.03
C GLY A 77 -4.83 -3.18 14.05
N VAL A 78 -5.01 -2.67 12.83
CA VAL A 78 -5.74 -3.34 11.74
C VAL A 78 -4.88 -3.32 10.48
N LEU A 79 -4.86 -4.43 9.74
CA LEU A 79 -4.23 -4.52 8.43
C LEU A 79 -5.29 -4.76 7.34
N GLN A 80 -5.07 -4.15 6.17
CA GLN A 80 -5.88 -4.28 4.98
C GLN A 80 -5.00 -4.63 3.79
N TYR A 81 -5.23 -5.80 3.20
CA TYR A 81 -4.64 -6.18 1.92
C TYR A 81 -5.57 -5.78 0.79
N ARG A 82 -5.01 -5.12 -0.24
CA ARG A 82 -5.76 -4.70 -1.42
C ARG A 82 -5.02 -5.05 -2.69
N PHE A 83 -5.77 -5.50 -3.69
CA PHE A 83 -5.27 -5.78 -5.03
C PHE A 83 -6.29 -5.29 -6.06
N GLY A 84 -5.84 -4.58 -7.08
CA GLY A 84 -6.73 -4.00 -8.08
C GLY A 84 -6.04 -3.06 -9.05
N SER A 85 -6.81 -2.48 -9.97
CA SER A 85 -6.26 -1.50 -10.94
C SER A 85 -6.18 -0.09 -10.37
N SER A 86 -7.06 0.25 -9.43
CA SER A 86 -7.07 1.52 -8.70
C SER A 86 -7.81 1.34 -7.37
N SER A 87 -7.80 2.37 -6.51
CA SER A 87 -8.58 2.35 -5.27
C SER A 87 -10.10 2.28 -5.49
N GLN A 88 -10.59 2.70 -6.66
CA GLN A 88 -12.01 2.60 -7.06
C GLN A 88 -12.34 1.27 -7.77
N SER A 89 -11.32 0.51 -8.20
CA SER A 89 -11.48 -0.74 -8.94
C SER A 89 -10.61 -1.83 -8.31
N LEU A 90 -11.01 -2.24 -7.11
CA LEU A 90 -10.37 -3.34 -6.39
C LEU A 90 -10.92 -4.68 -6.86
N ASP A 91 -10.01 -5.60 -7.18
CA ASP A 91 -10.35 -7.00 -7.45
C ASP A 91 -10.46 -7.78 -6.13
N LEU A 92 -9.72 -7.34 -5.10
CA LEU A 92 -9.70 -7.92 -3.76
C LEU A 92 -9.41 -6.84 -2.71
N ALA A 93 -10.18 -6.87 -1.62
CA ALA A 93 -9.89 -6.16 -0.38
C ALA A 93 -10.23 -7.07 0.79
N PHE A 94 -9.31 -7.26 1.74
CA PHE A 94 -9.58 -8.04 2.94
C PHE A 94 -8.73 -7.57 4.13
N PRO A 95 -9.16 -7.84 5.38
CA PRO A 95 -10.46 -8.40 5.77
C PRO A 95 -11.62 -7.43 5.48
N SER A 96 -12.85 -7.93 5.34
CA SER A 96 -14.04 -7.07 5.13
C SER A 96 -14.50 -6.33 6.38
N ASN A 97 -14.05 -6.77 7.55
CA ASN A 97 -14.36 -6.20 8.86
C ASN A 97 -13.06 -5.84 9.59
N ASP A 98 -13.16 -4.98 10.60
CA ASP A 98 -12.02 -4.62 11.46
C ASP A 98 -11.62 -5.79 12.36
N VAL A 99 -10.66 -6.57 11.86
CA VAL A 99 -10.05 -7.68 12.60
C VAL A 99 -8.70 -7.22 13.15
N PRO A 100 -8.37 -7.50 14.43
CA PRO A 100 -7.05 -7.21 14.97
C PRO A 100 -5.96 -7.84 14.10
N ALA A 101 -4.94 -7.07 13.74
CA ALA A 101 -3.93 -7.49 12.80
C ALA A 101 -3.23 -8.81 13.22
N GLN A 102 -2.91 -8.94 14.51
CA GLN A 102 -2.30 -10.13 15.11
C GLN A 102 -3.14 -11.42 15.00
N ALA A 103 -4.44 -11.32 14.72
CA ALA A 103 -5.32 -12.48 14.56
C ALA A 103 -5.25 -13.10 13.16
N ILE A 104 -4.80 -12.34 12.17
CA ILE A 104 -4.78 -12.76 10.76
C ILE A 104 -3.40 -12.69 10.13
N ALA A 105 -2.44 -12.05 10.78
CA ALA A 105 -1.14 -11.78 10.22
C ALA A 105 0.02 -12.30 11.07
N SER A 106 1.08 -12.69 10.37
CA SER A 106 2.37 -13.06 10.95
C SER A 106 3.47 -12.71 9.95
N GLY A 107 4.69 -12.47 10.39
CA GLY A 107 5.77 -12.22 9.45
C GLY A 107 7.14 -12.14 10.11
N GLY A 108 8.11 -11.59 9.40
CA GLY A 108 9.45 -11.38 9.91
C GLY A 108 10.48 -11.29 8.80
N SER A 109 11.72 -11.58 9.17
CA SER A 109 12.86 -11.60 8.26
C SER A 109 13.46 -12.99 8.14
N ARG A 110 14.04 -13.30 7.00
CA ARG A 110 14.89 -14.47 6.73
C ARG A 110 16.16 -14.03 6.04
N GLY A 111 17.26 -14.72 6.31
CA GLY A 111 18.55 -14.45 5.68
C GLY A 111 19.04 -15.70 4.96
N ASN A 112 19.61 -15.52 3.76
CA ASN A 112 20.23 -16.58 2.99
C ASN A 112 21.75 -16.58 3.23
N MET A 113 22.20 -17.06 4.40
CA MET A 113 23.61 -17.31 4.71
C MET A 113 24.58 -16.17 4.29
N GLY A 114 24.16 -14.90 4.41
CA GLY A 114 24.95 -13.71 4.07
C GLY A 114 24.92 -13.28 2.59
N ARG A 115 24.15 -13.96 1.72
CA ARG A 115 23.91 -13.55 0.31
C ARG A 115 22.68 -12.66 0.13
N GLY A 116 21.78 -12.63 1.10
CA GLY A 116 20.57 -11.85 0.99
C GLY A 116 19.71 -11.89 2.23
N SER A 117 18.70 -11.03 2.25
CA SER A 117 17.64 -11.00 3.25
C SER A 117 16.28 -10.87 2.58
N MET A 118 15.25 -11.36 3.25
CA MET A 118 13.87 -11.19 2.83
C MET A 118 13.02 -10.83 4.04
N GLN A 119 12.27 -9.74 3.95
CA GLN A 119 11.22 -9.38 4.89
C GLN A 119 9.87 -9.77 4.28
N PHE A 120 9.01 -10.39 5.07
CA PHE A 120 7.72 -10.87 4.58
C PHE A 120 6.61 -10.67 5.61
N LEU A 121 5.40 -10.46 5.13
CA LEU A 121 4.18 -10.38 5.93
C LEU A 121 3.13 -11.28 5.29
N ARG A 122 2.69 -12.29 6.05
CA ARG A 122 1.58 -13.17 5.70
C ARG A 122 0.29 -12.64 6.29
N MET A 123 -0.77 -12.68 5.49
CA MET A 123 -2.13 -12.38 5.92
C MET A 123 -3.06 -13.50 5.47
N LYS A 124 -3.77 -14.11 6.43
CA LYS A 124 -4.65 -15.24 6.20
C LYS A 124 -6.09 -14.79 6.03
N ASN A 125 -6.74 -15.30 4.99
CA ASN A 125 -8.16 -15.19 4.74
C ASN A 125 -8.73 -16.59 4.46
N ALA A 126 -9.40 -17.17 5.46
CA ALA A 126 -9.85 -18.56 5.44
C ALA A 126 -8.70 -19.55 5.12
N ASP A 127 -8.80 -20.29 4.02
CA ASP A 127 -7.78 -21.25 3.56
C ASP A 127 -6.73 -20.63 2.63
N VAL A 128 -6.83 -19.33 2.32
CA VAL A 128 -5.90 -18.59 1.47
C VAL A 128 -4.95 -17.73 2.30
N THR A 129 -3.67 -17.79 2.00
CA THR A 129 -2.63 -16.95 2.57
C THR A 129 -2.08 -16.04 1.50
N TYR A 130 -2.10 -14.73 1.75
CA TYR A 130 -1.49 -13.72 0.91
C TYR A 130 -0.24 -13.22 1.61
N THR A 131 0.91 -13.41 0.98
CA THR A 131 2.20 -12.96 1.50
C THR A 131 2.69 -11.83 0.63
N VAL A 132 3.02 -10.69 1.23
CA VAL A 132 3.87 -9.68 0.59
C VAL A 132 5.29 -9.87 1.07
N TYR A 133 6.26 -9.64 0.19
CA TYR A 133 7.66 -9.69 0.56
C TYR A 133 8.47 -8.60 -0.14
N HIS A 134 9.57 -8.25 0.52
CA HIS A 134 10.67 -7.47 -0.02
C HIS A 134 11.94 -8.28 0.20
N ASP A 135 12.79 -8.35 -0.80
CA ASP A 135 14.04 -9.08 -0.74
C ASP A 135 15.21 -8.24 -1.25
N ALA A 136 16.36 -8.48 -0.64
CA ALA A 136 17.64 -8.00 -1.10
C ALA A 136 18.52 -9.22 -1.33
N PHE A 137 19.14 -9.28 -2.51
CA PHE A 137 20.01 -10.38 -2.92
C PHE A 137 21.30 -9.85 -3.53
N SER A 138 22.42 -10.49 -3.23
CA SER A 138 23.69 -10.32 -3.92
C SER A 138 24.21 -11.69 -4.31
N SER A 139 24.75 -11.79 -5.53
CA SER A 139 25.31 -13.05 -6.03
C SER A 139 26.66 -13.40 -5.38
N SER A 140 27.30 -12.42 -4.74
CA SER A 140 28.65 -12.52 -4.19
C SER A 140 28.71 -12.09 -2.72
N TYR A 141 29.46 -12.82 -1.89
CA TYR A 141 29.57 -12.47 -0.47
C TYR A 141 30.26 -11.10 -0.29
N GLY A 142 29.54 -10.12 0.28
CA GLY A 142 30.09 -8.85 0.73
C GLY A 142 30.28 -7.74 -0.32
N ARG A 143 29.53 -7.69 -1.44
CA ARG A 143 29.74 -6.72 -2.54
C ARG A 143 28.47 -6.05 -3.13
N GLU A 144 28.75 -5.03 -3.96
CA GLU A 144 27.91 -3.96 -4.53
C GLU A 144 26.91 -4.36 -5.63
N ASP A 145 26.79 -5.64 -5.97
CA ASP A 145 25.84 -6.17 -6.97
C ASP A 145 24.45 -6.47 -6.37
N GLY A 146 24.16 -5.86 -5.22
CA GLY A 146 22.90 -6.01 -4.51
C GLY A 146 21.74 -5.56 -5.37
N THR A 147 20.79 -6.46 -5.59
CA THR A 147 19.50 -6.18 -6.18
C THR A 147 18.43 -6.23 -5.09
N GLU A 148 17.56 -5.23 -5.07
CA GLU A 148 16.34 -5.27 -4.29
C GLU A 148 15.15 -5.65 -5.16
N GLY A 149 14.20 -6.35 -4.56
CA GLY A 149 13.01 -6.85 -5.19
C GLY A 149 11.86 -6.93 -4.21
N GLY A 150 10.77 -7.50 -4.70
CA GLY A 150 9.60 -7.73 -3.89
C GLY A 150 8.46 -8.26 -4.72
N GLY A 151 7.40 -8.66 -4.04
CA GLY A 151 6.26 -9.24 -4.73
C GLY A 151 5.25 -9.83 -3.78
N ILE A 152 4.44 -10.71 -4.34
CA ILE A 152 3.42 -11.46 -3.62
C ILE A 152 3.49 -12.95 -3.89
N LEU A 153 3.23 -13.71 -2.82
CA LEU A 153 2.87 -15.12 -2.90
C LEU A 153 1.41 -15.31 -2.49
N ILE A 154 0.71 -16.19 -3.19
CA ILE A 154 -0.65 -16.61 -2.84
C ILE A 154 -0.63 -18.12 -2.68
N GLU A 155 -1.03 -18.58 -1.50
CA GLU A 155 -1.11 -20.00 -1.18
C GLU A 155 -2.56 -20.34 -0.79
N ARG A 156 -3.03 -21.53 -1.14
CA ARG A 156 -4.29 -22.08 -0.64
C ARG A 156 -4.03 -23.43 -0.01
N ALA A 157 -4.43 -23.60 1.24
CA ALA A 157 -4.18 -24.82 2.02
C ALA A 157 -2.70 -25.29 1.93
N GLY A 158 -1.76 -24.33 1.97
CA GLY A 158 -0.32 -24.60 1.88
C GLY A 158 0.23 -24.86 0.47
N LYS A 159 -0.61 -24.87 -0.58
CA LYS A 159 -0.17 -25.01 -1.96
C LYS A 159 -0.01 -23.64 -2.63
N LEU A 160 1.16 -23.39 -3.24
CA LEU A 160 1.41 -22.19 -4.02
C LEU A 160 0.46 -22.11 -5.24
N LEU A 161 -0.31 -21.03 -5.32
CA LEU A 161 -1.18 -20.70 -6.43
C LEU A 161 -0.55 -19.66 -7.36
N ALA A 162 0.17 -18.70 -6.80
CA ALA A 162 0.82 -17.65 -7.58
C ALA A 162 2.06 -17.11 -6.86
N ASN A 163 3.07 -16.80 -7.66
CA ASN A 163 4.17 -15.90 -7.32
C ASN A 163 4.17 -14.78 -8.38
N LYS A 164 4.09 -13.51 -7.94
CA LYS A 164 4.14 -12.33 -8.81
C LYS A 164 5.14 -11.33 -8.27
N GLN A 165 6.11 -10.96 -9.10
CA GLN A 165 7.08 -9.93 -8.79
C GLN A 165 6.48 -8.54 -9.01
N CYS A 166 6.95 -7.57 -8.21
CA CYS A 166 6.76 -6.16 -8.48
C CYS A 166 7.50 -5.75 -9.76
N GLU A 167 7.05 -4.68 -10.41
CA GLU A 167 7.76 -4.08 -11.55
C GLU A 167 9.13 -3.56 -11.11
N ALA A 168 10.18 -3.98 -11.81
CA ALA A 168 11.58 -3.76 -11.39
C ALA A 168 12.05 -2.30 -11.49
N ASP A 169 11.37 -1.47 -12.29
CA ASP A 169 11.70 -0.05 -12.51
C ASP A 169 10.83 0.90 -11.69
N GLN A 170 10.07 0.37 -10.71
CA GLN A 170 9.17 1.13 -9.87
C GLN A 170 9.56 1.03 -8.40
N VAL A 171 9.20 2.08 -7.64
CA VAL A 171 9.42 2.10 -6.19
C VAL A 171 8.57 1.00 -5.53
N ILE A 172 9.24 0.17 -4.73
CA ILE A 172 8.60 -0.77 -3.80
C ILE A 172 8.57 -0.10 -2.43
N TYR A 173 7.39 0.21 -1.93
CA TYR A 173 7.23 0.79 -0.59
C TYR A 173 7.20 -0.35 0.42
N SER A 174 8.32 -0.66 1.09
CA SER A 174 8.44 -1.83 1.99
C SER A 174 9.09 -1.53 3.35
N GLY A 175 9.68 -0.36 3.54
CA GLY A 175 10.37 0.05 4.78
C GLY A 175 9.58 -0.14 6.09
N MET A 176 8.24 -0.15 6.10
CA MET A 176 7.48 -0.49 7.31
C MET A 176 7.50 -1.99 7.64
N LEU A 177 7.82 -2.88 6.68
CA LEU A 177 8.18 -4.27 6.95
C LEU A 177 9.56 -4.41 7.61
N GLN A 178 10.38 -3.34 7.58
CA GLN A 178 11.69 -3.30 8.21
C GLN A 178 11.66 -2.60 9.57
N ASP A 179 10.52 -2.04 9.99
CA ASP A 179 10.35 -1.37 11.28
C ASP A 179 10.36 -2.40 12.43
N GLU A 180 11.31 -2.27 13.33
CA GLU A 180 11.46 -3.18 14.49
C GLU A 180 10.26 -3.16 15.44
N ARG A 181 9.42 -2.11 15.39
CA ARG A 181 8.19 -2.01 16.19
C ARG A 181 7.05 -2.83 15.61
N PHE A 182 7.19 -3.30 14.37
CA PHE A 182 6.12 -4.02 13.69
C PHE A 182 6.12 -5.51 14.05
N PHE A 183 7.16 -6.25 13.67
CA PHE A 183 7.26 -7.69 13.96
C PHE A 183 7.71 -7.97 15.38
N GLY A 184 6.92 -8.76 16.11
CA GLY A 184 7.07 -9.01 17.54
C GLY A 184 6.07 -8.16 18.35
N PRO A 185 6.23 -6.83 18.41
CA PRO A 185 5.36 -5.97 19.22
C PRO A 185 3.93 -5.84 18.68
N ALA A 186 3.75 -5.68 17.38
CA ALA A 186 2.43 -5.47 16.78
C ALA A 186 1.88 -6.71 16.05
N ILE A 187 2.77 -7.48 15.41
CA ILE A 187 2.42 -8.68 14.64
C ILE A 187 3.28 -9.86 15.10
N PRO A 188 2.71 -11.05 15.31
CA PRO A 188 3.47 -12.24 15.67
C PRO A 188 4.62 -12.55 14.69
N ILE A 189 5.78 -12.90 15.26
CA ILE A 189 6.89 -13.43 14.47
C ILE A 189 6.48 -14.80 13.91
N ASP A 190 6.50 -14.93 12.59
CA ASP A 190 6.21 -16.19 11.91
C ASP A 190 7.36 -17.16 12.11
N LYS A 191 7.06 -18.32 12.72
CA LYS A 191 8.02 -19.42 12.97
C LYS A 191 7.88 -20.55 11.96
N THR A 192 6.91 -20.46 11.05
CA THR A 192 6.65 -21.49 10.05
C THR A 192 7.83 -21.52 9.07
N PRO A 193 8.41 -22.70 8.78
CA PRO A 193 9.36 -22.86 7.70
C PRO A 193 8.70 -22.41 6.39
N VAL A 194 9.40 -21.62 5.59
CA VAL A 194 8.84 -21.17 4.33
C VAL A 194 9.35 -22.06 3.20
N ALA A 195 8.77 -23.25 3.09
CA ALA A 195 9.11 -24.22 2.04
C ALA A 195 9.03 -23.60 0.63
N THR A 196 8.17 -22.60 0.45
CA THR A 196 8.06 -21.82 -0.79
C THR A 196 9.25 -20.88 -1.03
N PHE A 197 9.87 -20.28 -0.01
CA PHE A 197 11.03 -19.38 -0.17
C PHE A 197 12.35 -20.13 -0.29
N GLU A 198 12.47 -21.33 0.30
CA GLU A 198 13.63 -22.21 0.10
C GLU A 198 13.82 -22.55 -1.38
N SER A 199 12.71 -22.69 -2.13
CA SER A 199 12.74 -22.89 -3.59
C SER A 199 13.23 -21.67 -4.39
N PHE A 200 13.23 -20.48 -3.77
CA PHE A 200 13.81 -19.25 -4.31
C PHE A 200 15.20 -18.95 -3.72
N GLY A 201 15.75 -19.87 -2.91
CA GLY A 201 17.07 -19.76 -2.32
C GLY A 201 17.12 -19.00 -0.99
N TYR A 202 16.02 -18.87 -0.24
CA TYR A 202 15.97 -18.20 1.07
C TYR A 202 15.56 -19.12 2.22
#